data_AF-A0A8C0A2K4-F1
#
_entry.id   AF-A0A8C0A2K4-F1
#
_cell.length_a   1.000
_cell.length_b   1.000
_cell.length_c   1.000
_cell.angle_alpha   90.00
_cell.angle_beta   90.00
_cell.angle_gamma   90.00
#
_symmetry.space_group_name_H-M   'P 1'
#
loop_
_entity.id
_entity.type
_entity.pdbx_description
1 polymer ?
#
loop_
_entity_poly.entity_id
_entity_poly.type
_entity_poly.pdbx_seq_one_letter_code
_entity_poly.pdbx_strand_id
1 'polypeptide(L)'
;MLKILQTRLQQCVNRKFPDVQAGFRKGRGTRDQIANICWIIEKAREFQNNIYFCFTDYAKAFDCVDHNKLWKILKEMDIPDHLTCPFRNLYTGQEATVRTGHGTKDWFQIGKGAHQDCILSPCLFNLYAEYIMRNAGLEEAQAGIKIAGRNINHLRCADDTTLMAESEEELKSLLMKVKVESEKVGLKLSIQKTNIMASGPITSWEIDGETVADFIFLGSNITADGDCSHKIKRYLLLGMKVMTNLDSTLKSRDITLPTKVCLVKVTVFPEVMYGCESWTIKKAEHRRIDAFELWCWRRFWRVPWTARRSNQSILKEISPGCSLEGLMLKLKLQ
;
A
#
# COMPACT_ATOMS: atom_id res chain seq x y z
N MET A 1 13.06 15.14 -21.43
CA MET A 1 12.16 14.53 -22.44
C MET A 1 11.10 13.62 -21.82
N LEU A 2 11.48 12.54 -21.11
CA LEU A 2 10.51 11.57 -20.54
C LEU A 2 9.45 12.19 -19.62
N LYS A 3 9.81 13.19 -18.81
CA LYS A 3 8.86 13.94 -17.95
C LYS A 3 7.75 14.66 -18.75
N ILE A 4 8.06 15.17 -19.94
CA ILE A 4 7.07 15.82 -20.83
C ILE A 4 6.12 14.77 -21.39
N LEU A 5 6.66 13.64 -21.85
CA LEU A 5 5.86 12.53 -22.37
C LEU A 5 4.94 11.94 -21.28
N GLN A 6 5.47 11.75 -20.07
CA GLN A 6 4.69 11.30 -18.92
C GLN A 6 3.54 12.26 -18.62
N THR A 7 3.80 13.57 -18.59
CA THR A 7 2.76 14.57 -18.30
C THR A 7 1.62 14.51 -19.33
N ARG A 8 1.96 14.38 -20.62
CA ARG A 8 0.97 14.26 -21.71
C ARG A 8 0.20 12.93 -21.62
N LEU A 9 0.89 11.83 -21.36
CA LEU A 9 0.26 10.52 -21.19
C LEU A 9 -0.70 10.54 -20.00
N GLN A 10 -0.29 11.10 -18.87
CA GLN A 10 -1.09 11.16 -17.65
C GLN A 10 -2.40 11.94 -17.86
N GLN A 11 -2.40 12.99 -18.68
CA GLN A 11 -3.61 13.74 -19.03
C GLN A 11 -4.65 12.88 -19.76
N CYS A 12 -4.19 11.98 -20.65
CA CYS A 12 -5.05 11.04 -21.35
C CYS A 12 -5.52 9.90 -20.43
N VAL A 13 -4.59 9.35 -19.65
CA VAL A 13 -4.78 8.11 -18.90
C VAL A 13 -5.55 8.32 -17.60
N ASN A 14 -5.43 9.48 -16.93
CA ASN A 14 -6.15 9.76 -15.69
C ASN A 14 -7.67 9.63 -15.82
N ARG A 15 -8.21 9.88 -17.02
CA ARG A 15 -9.64 9.74 -17.32
C ARG A 15 -10.08 8.28 -17.51
N LYS A 16 -9.13 7.36 -17.72
CA LYS A 16 -9.39 5.95 -17.98
C LYS A 16 -9.21 5.09 -16.73
N PHE A 17 -8.53 5.57 -15.70
CA PHE A 17 -8.32 4.79 -14.48
C PHE A 17 -9.51 4.86 -13.51
N PRO A 18 -10.05 3.71 -13.10
CA PRO A 18 -11.14 3.65 -12.14
C PRO A 18 -10.65 4.06 -10.75
N ASP A 19 -11.55 4.48 -9.88
CA ASP A 19 -11.23 4.99 -8.55
C ASP A 19 -10.58 3.92 -7.63
N VAL A 20 -10.79 2.65 -7.92
CA VAL A 20 -10.26 1.50 -7.18
C VAL A 20 -8.74 1.34 -7.28
N GLN A 21 -8.06 1.94 -8.27
CA GLN A 21 -6.60 1.96 -8.37
C GLN A 21 -6.05 3.20 -7.66
N ALA A 22 -5.21 3.00 -6.64
CA ALA A 22 -4.52 4.08 -5.91
C ALA A 22 -3.03 4.20 -6.27
N GLY A 23 -2.40 3.13 -6.74
CA GLY A 23 -0.96 3.11 -6.99
C GLY A 23 -0.56 4.11 -8.08
N PHE A 24 0.46 4.91 -7.81
CA PHE A 24 1.04 5.88 -8.74
C PHE A 24 0.03 6.89 -9.33
N ARG A 25 -1.02 7.24 -8.58
CA ARG A 25 -2.00 8.25 -8.98
C ARG A 25 -1.91 9.49 -8.12
N LYS A 26 -2.08 10.65 -8.76
CA LYS A 26 -2.09 11.92 -8.05
C LYS A 26 -3.30 12.00 -7.12
N GLY A 27 -3.06 12.33 -5.86
CA GLY A 27 -4.13 12.48 -4.85
C GLY A 27 -4.72 11.17 -4.36
N ARG A 28 -4.08 10.03 -4.66
CA ARG A 28 -4.42 8.72 -4.10
C ARG A 28 -3.14 8.08 -3.58
N GLY A 29 -3.25 7.34 -2.49
CA GLY A 29 -2.12 6.69 -1.85
C GLY A 29 -2.51 5.39 -1.14
N THR A 30 -1.51 4.75 -0.55
CA THR A 30 -1.67 3.51 0.21
C THR A 30 -2.61 3.70 1.40
N ARG A 31 -2.55 4.85 2.07
CA ARG A 31 -3.42 5.18 3.22
C ARG A 31 -4.89 5.19 2.86
N ASP A 32 -5.24 5.66 1.66
CA ASP A 32 -6.63 5.66 1.20
C ASP A 32 -7.15 4.23 1.06
N GLN A 33 -6.34 3.31 0.52
CA GLN A 33 -6.73 1.90 0.41
C GLN A 33 -6.78 1.20 1.76
N ILE A 34 -5.87 1.53 2.67
CA ILE A 34 -5.91 1.05 4.05
C ILE A 34 -7.18 1.54 4.75
N ALA A 35 -7.61 2.79 4.52
CA ALA A 35 -8.87 3.31 5.03
C ALA A 35 -10.07 2.59 4.42
N ASN A 36 -10.10 2.44 3.09
CA ASN A 36 -11.17 1.75 2.39
C ASN A 36 -11.38 0.32 2.91
N ILE A 37 -10.31 -0.47 3.05
CA ILE A 37 -10.44 -1.86 3.53
C ILE A 37 -10.93 -1.89 5.00
N CYS A 38 -10.45 -0.98 5.85
CA CYS A 38 -10.93 -0.89 7.24
C CYS A 38 -12.42 -0.52 7.29
N TRP A 39 -12.86 0.47 6.52
CA TRP A 39 -14.28 0.85 6.47
C TRP A 39 -15.17 -0.24 5.89
N ILE A 40 -14.70 -0.98 4.88
CA ILE A 40 -15.41 -2.13 4.34
C ILE A 40 -15.61 -3.20 5.42
N ILE A 41 -14.56 -3.52 6.19
CA ILE A 41 -14.65 -4.47 7.32
C ILE A 41 -15.60 -3.96 8.39
N GLU A 42 -15.49 -2.68 8.77
CA GLU A 42 -16.39 -2.06 9.77
C GLU A 42 -17.85 -2.12 9.32
N LYS A 43 -18.13 -1.83 8.04
CA LYS A 43 -19.48 -1.91 7.47
C LYS A 43 -19.99 -3.34 7.39
N ALA A 44 -19.19 -4.29 6.92
CA ALA A 44 -19.59 -5.70 6.92
C ALA A 44 -19.99 -6.16 8.33
N ARG A 45 -19.22 -5.76 9.36
CA ARG A 45 -19.53 -6.07 10.76
C ARG A 45 -20.80 -5.40 11.27
N GLU A 46 -21.03 -4.13 10.91
CA GLU A 46 -22.25 -3.39 11.28
C GLU A 46 -23.51 -4.12 10.79
N PHE A 47 -23.46 -4.71 9.60
CA PHE A 47 -24.56 -5.47 9.00
C PHE A 47 -24.50 -6.98 9.27
N GLN A 48 -23.54 -7.46 10.06
CA GLN A 48 -23.31 -8.89 10.34
C GLN A 48 -23.12 -9.75 9.08
N ASN A 49 -22.55 -9.16 8.03
CA ASN A 49 -22.23 -9.86 6.79
C ASN A 49 -20.87 -10.51 6.89
N ASN A 50 -20.76 -11.70 6.32
CA ASN A 50 -19.46 -12.33 6.11
C ASN A 50 -18.71 -11.60 5.00
N ILE A 51 -17.39 -11.50 5.16
CA ILE A 51 -16.51 -10.91 4.17
C ILE A 51 -15.33 -11.84 3.94
N TYR A 52 -14.99 -12.01 2.67
CA TYR A 52 -13.85 -12.81 2.22
C TYR A 52 -12.93 -11.91 1.39
N PHE A 53 -11.64 -11.93 1.70
CA PHE A 53 -10.60 -11.22 0.99
C PHE A 53 -9.62 -12.19 0.37
N CYS A 54 -9.19 -11.89 -0.85
CA CYS A 54 -8.04 -12.53 -1.49
C CYS A 54 -7.02 -11.44 -1.84
N PHE A 55 -5.93 -11.40 -1.10
CA PHE A 55 -4.78 -10.53 -1.36
C PHE A 55 -3.91 -11.21 -2.40
N THR A 56 -3.68 -10.56 -3.54
CA THR A 56 -2.92 -11.11 -4.67
C THR A 56 -1.81 -10.16 -5.10
N ASP A 57 -0.71 -10.74 -5.58
CA ASP A 57 0.48 -10.07 -6.08
C ASP A 57 0.97 -10.82 -7.32
N TYR A 58 1.54 -10.10 -8.30
CA TYR A 58 2.11 -10.70 -9.49
C TYR A 58 3.56 -11.10 -9.30
N ALA A 59 3.91 -12.33 -9.68
CA ALA A 59 5.30 -12.77 -9.70
C ALA A 59 6.13 -11.91 -10.66
N LYS A 60 6.99 -11.04 -10.09
CA LYS A 60 7.85 -10.10 -10.83
C LYS A 60 7.07 -9.22 -11.81
N ALA A 61 6.05 -8.53 -11.30
CA ALA A 61 5.07 -7.75 -12.08
C ALA A 61 5.69 -6.90 -13.20
N PHE A 62 6.65 -6.04 -12.87
CA PHE A 62 7.31 -5.16 -13.84
C PHE A 62 8.17 -5.94 -14.84
N ASP A 63 8.92 -6.95 -14.40
CA ASP A 63 9.83 -7.73 -15.26
C ASP A 63 9.07 -8.62 -16.26
N CYS A 64 7.83 -9.00 -15.94
CA CYS A 64 7.00 -9.88 -16.75
C CYS A 64 6.17 -9.15 -17.82
N VAL A 65 6.20 -7.82 -17.88
CA VAL A 65 5.46 -7.04 -18.90
C VAL A 65 6.01 -7.34 -20.29
N ASP A 66 5.22 -8.03 -21.10
CA ASP A 66 5.57 -8.34 -22.49
C ASP A 66 5.39 -7.09 -23.39
N HIS A 67 6.45 -6.70 -24.09
CA HIS A 67 6.45 -5.46 -24.88
C HIS A 67 5.46 -5.51 -26.04
N ASN A 68 5.38 -6.63 -26.76
CA ASN A 68 4.48 -6.78 -27.90
C ASN A 68 3.02 -6.67 -27.46
N LYS A 69 2.70 -7.30 -26.32
CA LYS A 69 1.36 -7.22 -25.74
C LYS A 69 1.07 -5.83 -25.17
N LEU A 70 2.05 -5.17 -24.53
CA LEU A 70 1.91 -3.81 -24.03
C LEU A 70 1.48 -2.85 -25.15
N TRP A 71 2.15 -2.87 -26.31
CA TRP A 71 1.79 -1.97 -27.41
C TRP A 71 0.40 -2.25 -27.97
N LYS A 72 0.00 -3.53 -28.05
CA LYS A 72 -1.35 -3.94 -28.45
C LYS A 72 -2.40 -3.43 -27.45
N ILE A 73 -2.15 -3.62 -26.15
CA ILE A 73 -3.03 -3.17 -25.06
C ILE A 73 -3.19 -1.65 -25.10
N LEU A 74 -2.11 -0.89 -25.28
CA LEU A 74 -2.22 0.57 -25.35
C LEU A 74 -3.09 1.03 -26.52
N LYS A 75 -3.02 0.33 -27.65
CA LYS A 75 -3.87 0.60 -28.82
C LYS A 75 -5.34 0.28 -28.53
N GLU A 76 -5.62 -0.88 -27.93
CA GLU A 76 -6.98 -1.30 -27.55
C GLU A 76 -7.58 -0.44 -26.43
N MET A 77 -6.74 0.12 -25.57
CA MET A 77 -7.12 1.09 -24.56
C MET A 77 -7.24 2.50 -25.13
N ASP A 78 -7.36 2.68 -26.45
CA ASP A 78 -7.49 3.94 -27.19
C ASP A 78 -6.47 5.01 -26.77
N ILE A 79 -5.21 4.63 -26.54
CA ILE A 79 -4.14 5.59 -26.29
C ILE A 79 -3.59 6.07 -27.64
N PRO A 80 -3.55 7.39 -27.90
CA PRO A 80 -3.12 7.92 -29.20
C PRO A 80 -1.72 7.47 -29.61
N ASP A 81 -1.57 7.03 -30.86
CA ASP A 81 -0.31 6.49 -31.38
C ASP A 81 0.86 7.49 -31.33
N HIS A 82 0.60 8.79 -31.48
CA HIS A 82 1.63 9.81 -31.36
C HIS A 82 2.22 9.91 -29.94
N LEU A 83 1.48 9.45 -28.91
CA LEU A 83 2.00 9.33 -27.54
C LEU A 83 2.72 8.01 -27.33
N THR A 84 2.25 6.91 -27.93
CA THR A 84 2.83 5.57 -27.74
C THR A 84 4.08 5.32 -28.59
N CYS A 85 4.19 5.96 -29.76
CA CYS A 85 5.31 5.77 -30.69
C CYS A 85 6.68 6.11 -30.06
N PRO A 86 6.87 7.26 -29.37
CA PRO A 86 8.11 7.54 -28.65
C PRO A 86 8.47 6.47 -27.61
N PHE A 87 7.46 5.89 -26.94
CA PHE A 87 7.69 4.84 -25.94
C PHE A 87 8.09 3.53 -26.62
N ARG A 88 7.40 3.13 -27.68
CA ARG A 88 7.78 1.94 -28.46
C ARG A 88 9.21 2.04 -28.98
N ASN A 89 9.62 3.22 -29.47
CA ASN A 89 10.99 3.44 -29.92
C ASN A 89 12.01 3.35 -28.78
N LEU A 90 11.65 3.76 -27.56
CA LEU A 90 12.52 3.62 -26.40
C LEU A 90 12.80 2.13 -26.09
N TYR A 91 11.81 1.27 -26.27
CA TYR A 91 11.87 -0.16 -25.93
C TYR A 91 12.36 -1.07 -27.09
N THR A 92 12.32 -0.59 -28.33
CA THR A 92 12.65 -1.41 -29.51
C THR A 92 14.16 -1.65 -29.62
N GLY A 93 14.55 -2.90 -29.90
CA GLY A 93 15.95 -3.27 -30.17
C GLY A 93 16.88 -3.14 -28.97
N GLN A 94 16.33 -3.19 -27.75
CA GLN A 94 17.13 -3.11 -26.53
C GLN A 94 17.90 -4.40 -26.29
N GLU A 95 19.19 -4.26 -25.99
CA GLU A 95 20.05 -5.36 -25.58
C GLU A 95 20.59 -5.12 -24.17
N ALA A 96 20.77 -6.20 -23.41
CA ALA A 96 21.43 -6.19 -22.12
C ALA A 96 22.51 -7.27 -22.07
N THR A 97 23.46 -7.09 -21.17
CA THR A 97 24.43 -8.13 -20.79
C THR A 97 24.57 -8.15 -19.27
N VAL A 98 24.93 -9.31 -18.71
CA VAL A 98 25.17 -9.48 -17.27
C VAL A 98 26.65 -9.35 -16.99
N ARG A 99 27.03 -8.35 -16.19
CA ARG A 99 28.39 -8.20 -15.65
C ARG A 99 28.49 -8.91 -14.30
N THR A 100 29.40 -9.87 -14.21
CA THR A 100 29.70 -10.63 -12.99
C THR A 100 31.15 -10.36 -12.53
N GLY A 101 31.52 -10.81 -11.33
CA GLY A 101 32.92 -10.75 -10.87
C GLY A 101 33.91 -11.52 -11.74
N HIS A 102 33.42 -12.41 -12.60
CA HIS A 102 34.23 -13.22 -13.53
C HIS A 102 34.23 -12.68 -14.97
N GLY A 103 33.62 -11.51 -15.21
CA GLY A 103 33.55 -10.88 -16.53
C GLY A 103 32.12 -10.58 -17.01
N THR A 104 32.03 -10.02 -18.21
CA THR A 104 30.78 -9.65 -18.90
C THR A 104 30.33 -10.80 -19.79
N LYS A 105 29.06 -11.19 -19.71
CA LYS A 105 28.47 -12.24 -20.54
C LYS A 105 28.08 -11.73 -21.95
N ASP A 106 27.57 -12.62 -22.78
CA ASP A 106 27.03 -12.25 -24.10
C ASP A 106 25.82 -11.32 -23.98
N TRP A 107 25.63 -10.51 -25.03
CA TRP A 107 24.47 -9.65 -25.17
C TRP A 107 23.22 -10.47 -25.51
N PHE A 108 22.08 -10.08 -24.95
CA PHE A 108 20.78 -10.66 -25.23
C PHE A 108 19.71 -9.58 -25.38
N GLN A 109 18.71 -9.86 -26.21
CA GLN A 109 17.60 -8.93 -26.47
C GLN A 109 16.60 -8.89 -25.32
N ILE A 110 16.13 -7.69 -24.98
CA ILE A 110 15.12 -7.45 -23.95
C ILE A 110 13.75 -7.44 -24.61
N GLY A 111 12.99 -8.53 -24.48
CA GLY A 111 11.60 -8.61 -24.99
C GLY A 111 10.51 -8.44 -23.93
N LYS A 112 10.90 -8.38 -22.64
CA LYS A 112 10.00 -8.27 -21.50
C LYS A 112 10.61 -7.34 -20.46
N GLY A 113 9.76 -6.76 -19.65
CA GLY A 113 10.15 -5.92 -18.52
C GLY A 113 9.89 -4.45 -18.78
N ALA A 114 9.20 -3.81 -17.85
CA ALA A 114 9.18 -2.36 -17.75
C ALA A 114 10.43 -1.89 -17.01
N HIS A 115 11.01 -0.78 -17.45
CA HIS A 115 12.26 -0.25 -16.91
C HIS A 115 12.08 0.13 -15.44
N GLN A 116 12.77 -0.56 -14.54
CA GLN A 116 12.85 -0.15 -13.15
C GLN A 116 13.44 1.27 -13.08
N ASP A 117 12.92 2.10 -12.19
CA ASP A 117 13.26 3.52 -12.04
C ASP A 117 12.91 4.45 -13.23
N CYS A 118 12.29 3.92 -14.29
CA CYS A 118 11.76 4.78 -15.34
C CYS A 118 10.45 5.44 -14.90
N ILE A 119 10.41 6.77 -15.03
CA ILE A 119 9.26 7.60 -14.65
C ILE A 119 7.94 7.25 -15.37
N LEU A 120 8.02 6.49 -16.47
CA LEU A 120 6.87 6.07 -17.29
C LEU A 120 6.35 4.68 -16.93
N SER A 121 7.23 3.81 -16.44
CA SER A 121 6.92 2.40 -16.19
C SER A 121 5.74 2.18 -15.24
N PRO A 122 5.58 2.97 -14.16
CA PRO A 122 4.37 2.89 -13.34
C PRO A 122 3.07 3.17 -14.09
N CYS A 123 3.06 4.16 -14.99
CA CYS A 123 1.89 4.52 -15.78
C CYS A 123 1.53 3.41 -16.80
N LEU A 124 2.56 2.88 -17.47
CA LEU A 124 2.41 1.77 -18.43
C LEU A 124 1.91 0.50 -17.73
N PHE A 125 2.46 0.17 -16.57
CA PHE A 125 2.02 -0.98 -15.79
C PHE A 125 0.56 -0.82 -15.33
N ASN A 126 0.18 0.36 -14.84
CA ASN A 126 -1.21 0.60 -14.45
C ASN A 126 -2.19 0.41 -15.62
N LEU A 127 -1.85 0.85 -16.84
CA LEU A 127 -2.67 0.60 -18.04
C LEU A 127 -2.75 -0.90 -18.38
N TYR A 128 -1.62 -1.58 -18.27
CA TYR A 128 -1.53 -3.01 -18.51
C TYR A 128 -2.40 -3.81 -17.54
N ALA A 129 -2.31 -3.49 -16.24
CA ALA A 129 -3.11 -4.12 -15.21
C ALA A 129 -4.59 -3.72 -15.31
N GLU A 130 -4.89 -2.48 -15.72
CA GLU A 130 -6.26 -2.03 -15.96
C GLU A 130 -6.95 -2.80 -17.08
N TYR A 131 -6.24 -3.05 -18.19
CA TYR A 131 -6.74 -3.88 -19.28
C TYR A 131 -7.14 -5.29 -18.80
N ILE A 132 -6.35 -5.89 -17.91
CA ILE A 132 -6.68 -7.19 -17.30
C ILE A 132 -7.98 -7.11 -16.52
N MET A 133 -8.13 -6.09 -15.65
CA MET A 133 -9.31 -5.97 -14.80
C MET A 133 -10.60 -5.74 -15.60
N ARG A 134 -10.52 -4.96 -16.68
CA ARG A 134 -11.65 -4.76 -17.61
C ARG A 134 -12.05 -6.04 -18.32
N ASN A 135 -11.08 -6.77 -18.85
CA ASN A 135 -11.35 -8.04 -19.54
C ASN A 135 -11.79 -9.15 -18.58
N ALA A 136 -11.40 -9.07 -17.31
CA ALA A 136 -11.89 -9.97 -16.28
C ALA A 136 -13.36 -9.69 -15.93
N GLY A 137 -13.95 -8.60 -16.43
CA GLY A 137 -15.35 -8.24 -16.22
C GLY A 137 -15.67 -7.97 -14.76
N LEU A 138 -14.73 -7.32 -14.04
CA LEU A 138 -14.92 -7.02 -12.62
C LEU A 138 -15.95 -5.91 -12.40
N GLU A 139 -16.09 -4.96 -13.30
CA GLU A 139 -17.09 -3.88 -13.15
C GLU A 139 -18.53 -4.39 -13.32
N GLU A 140 -18.73 -5.37 -14.20
CA GLU A 140 -20.03 -6.00 -14.48
C GLU A 140 -20.35 -7.17 -13.54
N ALA A 141 -19.38 -7.62 -12.75
CA ALA A 141 -19.57 -8.73 -11.83
C ALA A 141 -20.58 -8.36 -10.72
N GLN A 142 -21.54 -9.26 -10.50
CA GLN A 142 -22.48 -9.17 -9.37
C GLN A 142 -21.82 -9.55 -8.04
N ALA A 143 -20.76 -10.36 -8.10
CA ALA A 143 -19.93 -10.75 -6.98
C ALA A 143 -19.18 -9.54 -6.39
N GLY A 144 -19.11 -9.45 -5.07
CA GLY A 144 -18.51 -8.32 -4.36
C GLY A 144 -19.22 -8.01 -3.06
N ILE A 145 -18.99 -6.81 -2.53
CA ILE A 145 -19.60 -6.31 -1.31
C ILE A 145 -20.46 -5.10 -1.66
N LYS A 146 -21.73 -5.14 -1.27
CA LYS A 146 -22.67 -4.04 -1.56
C LYS A 146 -22.64 -3.00 -0.44
N ILE A 147 -22.09 -1.82 -0.73
CA ILE A 147 -22.04 -0.69 0.20
C ILE A 147 -22.69 0.53 -0.46
N ALA A 148 -23.73 1.07 0.19
CA ALA A 148 -24.46 2.27 -0.27
C ALA A 148 -24.89 2.20 -1.76
N GLY A 149 -25.37 1.03 -2.20
CA GLY A 149 -25.83 0.80 -3.58
C GLY A 149 -24.72 0.60 -4.61
N ARG A 150 -23.44 0.58 -4.20
CA ARG A 150 -22.30 0.24 -5.06
C ARG A 150 -21.78 -1.15 -4.73
N ASN A 151 -21.42 -1.91 -5.76
CA ASN A 151 -20.73 -3.18 -5.59
C ASN A 151 -19.21 -2.95 -5.60
N ILE A 152 -18.52 -3.36 -4.54
CA ILE A 152 -17.06 -3.25 -4.40
C ILE A 152 -16.50 -4.66 -4.34
N ASN A 153 -15.72 -5.04 -5.36
CA ASN A 153 -15.13 -6.37 -5.45
C ASN A 153 -13.60 -6.36 -5.53
N HIS A 154 -12.98 -5.19 -5.68
CA HIS A 154 -11.52 -5.10 -5.65
C HIS A 154 -11.00 -3.72 -5.23
N LEU A 155 -9.82 -3.72 -4.61
CA LEU A 155 -8.99 -2.54 -4.35
C LEU A 155 -7.59 -2.81 -4.89
N ARG A 156 -6.96 -1.78 -5.47
CA ARG A 156 -5.65 -1.92 -6.12
C ARG A 156 -4.68 -0.84 -5.66
N CYS A 157 -3.43 -1.24 -5.50
CA CYS A 157 -2.30 -0.34 -5.35
C CYS A 157 -1.12 -0.88 -6.15
N ALA A 158 -0.93 -0.35 -7.36
CA ALA A 158 0.06 -0.85 -8.32
C ALA A 158 -0.25 -2.32 -8.69
N ASP A 159 0.65 -3.25 -8.38
CA ASP A 159 0.53 -4.69 -8.59
C ASP A 159 -0.25 -5.41 -7.48
N ASP A 160 -0.28 -4.85 -6.27
CA ASP A 160 -1.12 -5.37 -5.18
C ASP A 160 -2.60 -5.24 -5.56
N THR A 161 -3.30 -6.38 -5.61
CA THR A 161 -4.73 -6.44 -5.88
C THR A 161 -5.43 -7.23 -4.78
N THR A 162 -6.36 -6.59 -4.08
CA THR A 162 -7.22 -7.23 -3.09
C THR A 162 -8.58 -7.45 -3.71
N LEU A 163 -8.96 -8.70 -3.92
CA LEU A 163 -10.31 -9.10 -4.31
C LEU A 163 -11.15 -9.31 -3.05
N MET A 164 -12.45 -9.08 -3.14
CA MET A 164 -13.37 -9.27 -2.03
C MET A 164 -14.77 -9.66 -2.47
N ALA A 165 -15.45 -10.44 -1.64
CA ALA A 165 -16.83 -10.87 -1.87
C ALA A 165 -17.53 -11.25 -0.56
N GLU A 166 -18.85 -11.44 -0.63
CA GLU A 166 -19.70 -11.88 0.49
C GLU A 166 -19.71 -13.40 0.68
N SER A 167 -19.25 -14.18 -0.31
CA SER A 167 -19.11 -15.63 -0.24
C SER A 167 -17.77 -16.14 -0.78
N GLU A 168 -17.40 -17.35 -0.35
CA GLU A 168 -16.18 -18.02 -0.78
C GLU A 168 -16.20 -18.32 -2.29
N GLU A 169 -17.35 -18.77 -2.81
CA GLU A 169 -17.55 -19.12 -4.21
C GLU A 169 -17.45 -17.90 -5.13
N GLU A 170 -18.01 -16.78 -4.72
CA GLU A 170 -17.89 -15.51 -5.44
C GLU A 170 -16.43 -15.05 -5.51
N LEU A 171 -15.71 -15.12 -4.39
CA LEU A 171 -14.30 -14.75 -4.34
C LEU A 171 -13.44 -15.63 -5.26
N LYS A 172 -13.68 -16.95 -5.27
CA LYS A 172 -13.02 -17.89 -6.19
C LYS A 172 -13.31 -17.54 -7.65
N SER A 173 -14.55 -17.22 -7.97
CA SER A 173 -14.96 -16.82 -9.33
C SER A 173 -14.20 -15.56 -9.78
N LEU A 174 -14.12 -14.54 -8.93
CA LEU A 174 -13.36 -13.32 -9.21
C LEU A 174 -11.87 -13.60 -9.40
N LEU A 175 -11.26 -14.40 -8.51
CA LEU A 175 -9.85 -14.78 -8.59
C LEU A 175 -9.54 -15.53 -9.88
N MET A 176 -10.37 -16.50 -10.27
CA MET A 176 -10.17 -17.26 -11.50
C MET A 176 -10.28 -16.41 -12.76
N LYS A 177 -11.23 -15.47 -12.81
CA LYS A 177 -11.33 -14.51 -13.92
C LYS A 177 -10.05 -13.68 -14.05
N VAL A 178 -9.58 -13.11 -12.95
CA VAL A 178 -8.34 -12.31 -12.94
C VAL A 178 -7.13 -13.17 -13.33
N LYS A 179 -7.02 -14.40 -12.80
CA LYS A 179 -5.93 -15.34 -13.13
C LYS A 179 -5.87 -15.65 -14.62
N VAL A 180 -7.01 -16.04 -15.21
CA VAL A 180 -7.10 -16.39 -16.64
C VAL A 180 -6.74 -15.20 -17.53
N GLU A 181 -7.29 -14.01 -17.27
CA GLU A 181 -6.97 -12.83 -18.09
C GLU A 181 -5.52 -12.35 -17.91
N SER A 182 -4.97 -12.48 -16.70
CA SER A 182 -3.57 -12.14 -16.43
C SER A 182 -2.61 -13.04 -17.21
N GLU A 183 -2.88 -14.36 -17.24
CA GLU A 183 -2.04 -15.34 -17.93
C GLU A 183 -2.04 -15.13 -19.44
N LYS A 184 -3.17 -14.71 -20.03
CA LYS A 184 -3.26 -14.35 -21.46
C LYS A 184 -2.28 -13.25 -21.82
N VAL A 185 -2.09 -12.27 -20.94
CA VAL A 185 -1.13 -11.18 -21.18
C VAL A 185 0.28 -11.53 -20.68
N GLY A 186 0.44 -12.58 -19.88
CA GLY A 186 1.75 -13.10 -19.48
C GLY A 186 2.17 -12.69 -18.07
N LEU A 187 1.24 -12.15 -17.27
CA LEU A 187 1.42 -11.98 -15.84
C LEU A 187 0.88 -13.20 -15.11
N LYS A 188 1.62 -13.67 -14.11
CA LYS A 188 1.24 -14.81 -13.27
C LYS A 188 1.07 -14.35 -11.83
N LEU A 189 -0.03 -14.76 -11.21
CA LEU A 189 -0.24 -14.53 -9.77
C LEU A 189 0.78 -15.35 -8.97
N SER A 190 1.30 -14.76 -7.91
CA SER A 190 2.27 -15.39 -7.02
C SER A 190 1.56 -16.20 -5.95
N ILE A 191 1.54 -17.53 -6.10
CA ILE A 191 0.93 -18.47 -5.14
C ILE A 191 1.39 -18.18 -3.69
N GLN A 192 2.69 -17.98 -3.49
CA GLN A 192 3.29 -17.74 -2.16
C GLN A 192 2.88 -16.40 -1.52
N LYS A 193 2.45 -15.43 -2.32
CA LYS A 193 2.03 -14.12 -1.84
C LYS A 193 0.51 -13.98 -1.80
N THR A 194 -0.20 -14.93 -2.42
CA THR A 194 -1.66 -14.97 -2.38
C THR A 194 -2.12 -15.41 -0.99
N ASN A 195 -2.89 -14.57 -0.32
CA ASN A 195 -3.39 -14.83 1.03
C ASN A 195 -4.89 -14.62 1.10
N ILE A 196 -5.58 -15.50 1.83
CA ILE A 196 -7.03 -15.50 2.01
C ILE A 196 -7.35 -15.16 3.45
N MET A 197 -8.20 -14.17 3.66
CA MET A 197 -8.65 -13.77 4.99
C MET A 197 -10.16 -13.65 4.98
N ALA A 198 -10.83 -14.23 5.97
CA ALA A 198 -12.29 -14.21 6.03
C ALA A 198 -12.79 -13.93 7.45
N SER A 199 -13.95 -13.30 7.56
CA SER A 199 -14.69 -13.22 8.83
C SER A 199 -15.62 -14.43 9.05
N GLY A 200 -15.97 -15.13 7.97
CA GLY A 200 -16.79 -16.34 7.98
C GLY A 200 -15.94 -17.62 7.86
N PRO A 201 -16.57 -18.80 8.01
CA PRO A 201 -15.88 -20.07 7.80
C PRO A 201 -15.41 -20.20 6.35
N ILE A 202 -14.23 -20.79 6.18
CA ILE A 202 -13.68 -21.21 4.88
C ILE A 202 -13.74 -22.74 4.88
N THR A 203 -14.54 -23.32 3.99
CA THR A 203 -14.83 -24.76 4.00
C THR A 203 -14.32 -25.49 2.78
N SER A 204 -14.09 -24.79 1.66
CA SER A 204 -13.80 -25.45 0.38
C SER A 204 -12.65 -24.81 -0.41
N TRP A 205 -11.74 -24.08 0.24
CA TRP A 205 -10.72 -23.31 -0.48
C TRP A 205 -9.62 -24.22 -1.03
N GLU A 206 -9.79 -24.62 -2.29
CA GLU A 206 -8.87 -25.50 -3.03
C GLU A 206 -7.97 -24.74 -4.02
N ILE A 207 -8.08 -23.41 -4.09
CA ILE A 207 -7.30 -22.58 -5.02
C ILE A 207 -5.99 -22.14 -4.35
N ASP A 208 -4.95 -21.91 -5.16
CA ASP A 208 -3.69 -21.28 -4.77
C ASP A 208 -3.86 -20.17 -3.71
N GLY A 209 -3.12 -20.27 -2.61
CA GLY A 209 -3.06 -19.26 -1.54
C GLY A 209 -3.16 -19.87 -0.14
N GLU A 210 -2.71 -19.13 0.86
CA GLU A 210 -2.77 -19.54 2.27
C GLU A 210 -3.89 -18.81 3.02
N THR A 211 -4.64 -19.52 3.84
CA THR A 211 -5.63 -18.91 4.74
C THR A 211 -4.95 -18.34 5.97
N VAL A 212 -5.16 -17.05 6.23
CA VAL A 212 -4.53 -16.30 7.32
C VAL A 212 -5.57 -15.61 8.21
N ALA A 213 -5.26 -15.45 9.50
CA ALA A 213 -6.09 -14.70 10.44
C ALA A 213 -5.91 -13.17 10.29
N ASP A 214 -4.72 -12.75 9.89
CA ASP A 214 -4.33 -11.36 9.69
C ASP A 214 -3.35 -11.22 8.50
N PHE A 215 -3.34 -10.04 7.88
CA PHE A 215 -2.50 -9.77 6.71
C PHE A 215 -1.87 -8.37 6.75
N ILE A 216 -0.63 -8.22 6.30
CA ILE A 216 0.04 -6.92 6.19
C ILE A 216 -0.29 -6.31 4.83
N PHE A 217 -1.37 -5.54 4.77
CA PHE A 217 -1.81 -4.82 3.59
C PHE A 217 -1.19 -3.41 3.54
N LEU A 218 -0.36 -3.13 2.52
CA LEU A 218 0.28 -1.82 2.28
C LEU A 218 1.01 -1.23 3.50
N GLY A 219 1.58 -2.12 4.33
CA GLY A 219 2.28 -1.78 5.57
C GLY A 219 1.41 -1.80 6.84
N SER A 220 0.08 -1.83 6.72
CA SER A 220 -0.84 -1.96 7.85
C SER A 220 -1.28 -3.39 8.06
N ASN A 221 -1.25 -3.86 9.31
CA ASN A 221 -1.88 -5.12 9.67
C ASN A 221 -3.41 -4.95 9.65
N ILE A 222 -4.09 -5.84 8.93
CA ILE A 222 -5.54 -5.93 8.79
C ILE A 222 -5.99 -7.28 9.36
N THR A 223 -7.03 -7.24 10.17
CA THR A 223 -7.69 -8.42 10.74
C THR A 223 -9.15 -8.45 10.32
N ALA A 224 -9.73 -9.64 10.17
CA ALA A 224 -11.13 -9.79 9.79
C ALA A 224 -12.13 -9.19 10.80
N ASP A 225 -11.72 -9.10 12.08
CA ASP A 225 -12.50 -8.46 13.14
C ASP A 225 -12.30 -6.94 13.23
N GLY A 226 -11.45 -6.35 12.39
CA GLY A 226 -11.16 -4.92 12.37
C GLY A 226 -10.49 -4.36 13.63
N ASP A 227 -9.97 -5.20 14.54
CA ASP A 227 -9.33 -4.70 15.75
C ASP A 227 -8.02 -3.97 15.46
N CYS A 228 -7.94 -2.74 15.96
CA CYS A 228 -6.79 -1.87 15.73
C CYS A 228 -5.68 -2.05 16.78
N SER A 229 -5.91 -2.82 17.86
CA SER A 229 -4.99 -2.88 19.00
C SER A 229 -3.62 -3.44 18.61
N HIS A 230 -3.61 -4.51 17.82
CA HIS A 230 -2.38 -5.15 17.34
C HIS A 230 -1.57 -4.25 16.41
N LYS A 231 -2.22 -3.59 15.42
CA LYS A 231 -1.54 -2.67 14.51
C LYS A 231 -1.00 -1.43 15.24
N ILE A 232 -1.77 -0.84 16.16
CA ILE A 232 -1.31 0.31 16.96
C ILE A 232 -0.06 -0.07 17.75
N LYS A 233 -0.08 -1.21 18.45
CA LYS A 233 1.07 -1.70 19.21
C LYS A 233 2.31 -1.87 18.32
N ARG A 234 2.14 -2.44 17.12
CA ARG A 234 3.23 -2.59 16.14
C ARG A 234 3.84 -1.24 15.74
N TYR A 235 3.03 -0.24 15.39
CA TYR A 235 3.53 1.08 15.01
C TYR A 235 4.24 1.80 16.16
N LEU A 236 3.76 1.67 17.38
CA LEU A 236 4.46 2.20 18.56
C LEU A 236 5.84 1.53 18.72
N LEU A 237 5.95 0.22 18.52
CA LEU A 237 7.24 -0.50 18.56
C LEU A 237 8.20 -0.05 17.43
N LEU A 238 7.68 0.21 16.22
CA LEU A 238 8.48 0.77 15.13
C LEU A 238 8.99 2.17 15.49
N GLY A 239 8.14 3.03 16.04
CA GLY A 239 8.53 4.33 16.57
C GLY A 239 9.60 4.24 17.67
N MET A 240 9.47 3.28 18.59
CA MET A 240 10.47 3.03 19.62
C MET A 240 11.83 2.63 19.02
N LYS A 241 11.84 1.84 17.95
CA LYS A 241 13.05 1.45 17.22
C LYS A 241 13.72 2.68 16.60
N VAL A 242 12.97 3.53 15.90
CA VAL A 242 13.48 4.77 15.31
C VAL A 242 14.04 5.70 16.41
N MET A 243 13.29 5.88 17.49
CA MET A 243 13.73 6.69 18.64
C MET A 243 15.04 6.18 19.25
N THR A 244 15.21 4.85 19.33
CA THR A 244 16.43 4.22 19.86
C THR A 244 17.62 4.39 18.90
N ASN A 245 17.39 4.37 17.59
CA ASN A 245 18.45 4.64 16.61
C ASN A 245 18.95 6.09 16.65
N LEU A 246 18.11 7.02 17.11
CA LEU A 246 18.45 8.44 17.27
C LEU A 246 19.08 8.77 18.63
N ASP A 247 19.34 7.78 19.48
CA ASP A 247 19.70 7.98 20.88
C ASP A 247 21.00 8.80 21.03
N SER A 248 22.03 8.55 20.22
CA SER A 248 23.27 9.33 20.24
C SER A 248 23.05 10.80 19.84
N THR A 249 22.29 11.04 18.77
CA THR A 249 21.94 12.37 18.26
C THR A 249 21.12 13.16 19.28
N LEU A 250 20.06 12.55 19.83
CA LEU A 250 19.22 13.19 20.85
C LEU A 250 19.97 13.47 22.15
N LYS A 251 21.01 12.71 22.44
CA LYS A 251 21.90 12.89 23.59
C LYS A 251 23.00 13.93 23.38
N SER A 252 23.34 14.31 22.15
CA SER A 252 24.39 15.33 21.90
C SER A 252 24.05 16.67 22.56
N ARG A 253 25.04 17.36 23.13
CA ARG A 253 24.88 18.70 23.70
C ARG A 253 24.92 19.80 22.62
N ASP A 254 25.37 19.47 21.42
CA ASP A 254 25.58 20.40 20.31
C ASP A 254 24.26 20.72 19.58
N ILE A 255 23.22 19.93 19.82
CA ILE A 255 21.92 20.10 19.19
C ILE A 255 20.97 20.78 20.17
N THR A 256 20.36 21.89 19.73
CA THR A 256 19.41 22.65 20.54
C THR A 256 18.15 21.83 20.86
N LEU A 257 17.49 22.18 21.96
CA LEU A 257 16.22 21.56 22.36
C LEU A 257 15.15 21.65 21.25
N PRO A 258 14.85 22.82 20.65
CA PRO A 258 13.87 22.92 19.58
C PRO A 258 14.19 22.01 18.38
N THR A 259 15.47 21.92 17.99
CA THR A 259 15.90 21.04 16.89
C THR A 259 15.66 19.57 17.21
N LYS A 260 15.88 19.13 18.45
CA LYS A 260 15.62 17.73 18.86
C LYS A 260 14.13 17.41 18.91
N VAL A 261 13.31 18.33 19.42
CA VAL A 261 11.84 18.17 19.38
C VAL A 261 11.37 18.06 17.94
N CYS A 262 11.89 18.92 17.05
CA CYS A 262 11.65 18.83 15.62
C CYS A 262 12.07 17.46 15.07
N LEU A 263 13.26 16.97 15.41
CA LEU A 263 13.78 15.68 14.94
C LEU A 263 12.84 14.52 15.30
N VAL A 264 12.37 14.45 16.54
CA VAL A 264 11.39 13.43 16.96
C VAL A 264 10.09 13.53 16.15
N LYS A 265 9.59 14.75 15.96
CA LYS A 265 8.36 14.98 15.20
C LYS A 265 8.45 14.67 13.70
N VAL A 266 9.62 14.79 13.10
CA VAL A 266 9.80 14.55 11.65
C VAL A 266 10.31 13.14 11.33
N THR A 267 10.80 12.39 12.32
CA THR A 267 11.33 11.03 12.11
C THR A 267 10.53 9.96 12.85
N VAL A 268 10.21 10.16 14.13
CA VAL A 268 9.56 9.14 14.97
C VAL A 268 8.05 9.18 14.79
N PHE A 269 7.44 10.36 14.85
CA PHE A 269 5.98 10.50 14.78
C PHE A 269 5.40 10.05 13.44
N PRO A 270 6.00 10.36 12.27
CA PRO A 270 5.45 9.90 10.99
C PRO A 270 5.42 8.38 10.86
N GLU A 271 6.40 7.68 11.44
CA GLU A 271 6.44 6.21 11.48
C GLU A 271 5.26 5.65 12.30
N VAL A 272 4.97 6.27 13.44
CA VAL A 272 3.84 5.85 14.30
C VAL A 272 2.49 6.23 13.70
N MET A 273 2.40 7.36 13.02
CA MET A 273 1.14 7.90 12.51
C MET A 273 0.73 7.31 11.15
N TYR A 274 1.54 6.45 10.54
CA TYR A 274 1.23 5.91 9.22
C TYR A 274 -0.07 5.07 9.25
N GLY A 275 -1.08 5.53 8.50
CA GLY A 275 -2.39 4.89 8.41
C GLY A 275 -3.29 5.11 9.63
N CYS A 276 -2.96 6.05 10.53
CA CYS A 276 -3.78 6.31 11.72
C CYS A 276 -5.18 6.86 11.42
N GLU A 277 -5.38 7.36 10.21
CA GLU A 277 -6.66 7.83 9.68
C GLU A 277 -7.72 6.73 9.75
N SER A 278 -7.32 5.45 9.58
CA SER A 278 -8.21 4.28 9.59
C SER A 278 -8.32 3.57 10.94
N TRP A 279 -7.78 4.16 12.02
CA TRP A 279 -7.72 3.47 13.31
C TRP A 279 -8.95 3.75 14.16
N THR A 280 -9.63 2.70 14.61
CA THR A 280 -10.57 2.80 15.71
C THR A 280 -9.80 2.76 17.03
N ILE A 281 -9.63 3.93 17.67
CA ILE A 281 -8.83 4.09 18.89
C ILE A 281 -9.76 4.03 20.10
N LYS A 282 -9.61 3.00 20.94
CA LYS A 282 -10.37 2.87 22.20
C LYS A 282 -9.58 3.49 23.34
N LYS A 283 -10.20 3.61 24.52
CA LYS A 283 -9.60 4.26 25.70
C LYS A 283 -8.26 3.64 26.13
N ALA A 284 -8.07 2.33 25.93
CA ALA A 284 -6.81 1.66 26.25
C ALA A 284 -5.69 2.06 25.28
N GLU A 285 -6.01 2.23 24.00
CA GLU A 285 -5.10 2.62 22.93
C GLU A 285 -4.68 4.08 23.09
N HIS A 286 -5.60 4.98 23.45
CA HIS A 286 -5.27 6.36 23.83
C HIS A 286 -4.19 6.40 24.92
N ARG A 287 -4.40 5.66 26.02
CA ARG A 287 -3.41 5.58 27.11
C ARG A 287 -2.05 5.07 26.65
N ARG A 288 -2.01 4.14 25.69
CA ARG A 288 -0.76 3.60 25.13
C ARG A 288 -0.04 4.64 24.26
N ILE A 289 -0.78 5.38 23.44
CA ILE A 289 -0.23 6.45 22.59
C ILE A 289 0.34 7.57 23.48
N ASP A 290 -0.40 8.00 24.50
CA ASP A 290 0.07 9.00 25.47
C ASP A 290 1.33 8.53 26.21
N ALA A 291 1.33 7.28 26.66
CA ALA A 291 2.49 6.69 27.33
C ALA A 291 3.72 6.64 26.41
N PHE A 292 3.53 6.32 25.13
CA PHE A 292 4.59 6.31 24.13
C PHE A 292 5.15 7.72 23.87
N GLU A 293 4.29 8.72 23.70
CA GLU A 293 4.73 10.11 23.53
C GLU A 293 5.57 10.57 24.73
N LEU A 294 5.05 10.34 25.94
CA LEU A 294 5.75 10.68 27.17
C LEU A 294 7.06 9.91 27.34
N TRP A 295 7.10 8.65 26.91
CA TRP A 295 8.32 7.85 26.88
C TRP A 295 9.36 8.47 25.94
N CYS A 296 8.97 8.93 24.75
CA CYS A 296 9.87 9.63 23.81
C CYS A 296 10.46 10.88 24.47
N TRP A 297 9.62 11.71 25.08
CA TRP A 297 10.04 12.95 25.73
C TRP A 297 10.93 12.72 26.96
N ARG A 298 10.62 11.72 27.80
CA ARG A 298 11.45 11.34 28.95
C ARG A 298 12.81 10.81 28.52
N ARG A 299 12.85 9.98 27.48
CA ARG A 299 14.09 9.43 26.93
C ARG A 299 14.97 10.54 26.37
N PHE A 300 14.38 11.45 25.61
CA PHE A 300 15.04 12.64 25.09
C PHE A 300 15.68 13.46 26.23
N TRP A 301 14.94 13.77 27.29
CA TRP A 301 15.42 14.59 28.41
C TRP A 301 16.27 13.82 29.43
N ARG A 302 16.54 12.53 29.18
CA ARG A 302 17.25 11.63 30.11
C ARG A 302 16.67 11.64 31.53
N VAL A 303 15.36 11.83 31.67
CA VAL A 303 14.70 11.84 32.99
C VAL A 303 14.64 10.40 33.49
N PRO A 304 15.43 10.01 34.51
CA PRO A 304 15.34 8.66 35.04
C PRO A 304 13.99 8.49 35.73
N TRP A 305 13.50 7.25 35.78
CA TRP A 305 12.23 6.94 36.44
C TRP A 305 12.25 7.31 37.94
N THR A 306 13.44 7.32 38.57
CA THR A 306 13.66 7.70 39.97
C THR A 306 13.48 9.20 40.25
N ALA A 307 13.52 10.06 39.23
CA ALA A 307 13.42 11.51 39.42
C ALA A 307 12.01 11.99 39.83
N ARG A 308 10.99 11.11 39.83
CA ARG A 308 9.59 11.40 40.22
C ARG A 308 8.99 12.68 39.61
N ARG A 309 9.47 13.12 38.45
CA ARG A 309 8.93 14.28 37.73
C ARG A 309 7.54 13.96 37.15
N SER A 310 6.60 14.90 37.28
CA SER A 310 5.27 14.77 36.70
C SER A 310 5.32 14.93 35.17
N ASN A 311 4.41 14.25 34.47
CA ASN A 311 4.30 14.34 33.01
C ASN A 311 3.97 15.77 32.55
N GLN A 312 3.13 16.49 33.30
CA GLN A 312 2.81 17.89 33.03
C GLN A 312 4.03 18.81 33.09
N SER A 313 4.93 18.59 34.06
CA SER A 313 6.15 19.39 34.18
C SER A 313 7.08 19.17 32.98
N ILE A 314 7.23 17.94 32.51
CA ILE A 314 8.04 17.59 31.33
C ILE A 314 7.46 18.25 30.07
N LEU A 315 6.14 18.15 29.87
CA LEU A 315 5.48 18.73 28.70
C LEU A 315 5.53 20.26 28.70
N LYS A 316 5.45 20.92 29.87
CA LYS A 316 5.59 22.37 29.99
C LYS A 316 6.98 22.87 29.59
N GLU A 317 8.04 22.15 29.97
CA GLU A 317 9.42 22.52 29.64
C GLU A 317 9.77 22.25 28.18
N ILE A 318 9.38 21.08 27.66
CA ILE A 318 9.64 20.72 26.26
C ILE A 318 8.80 21.57 25.32
N SER A 319 7.58 21.91 25.74
CA SER A 319 6.58 22.66 24.97
C SER A 319 6.51 22.18 23.52
N PRO A 320 6.14 20.90 23.28
CA PRO A 320 6.14 20.35 21.93
C PRO A 320 5.08 21.00 21.04
N GLY A 321 4.19 21.85 21.54
CA GLY A 321 3.19 22.58 20.75
C GLY A 321 1.94 21.77 20.38
N CYS A 322 2.09 20.53 19.91
CA CYS A 322 0.99 19.59 19.67
C CYS A 322 1.37 18.18 20.13
N SER A 323 0.41 17.48 20.75
CA SER A 323 0.57 16.08 21.11
C SER A 323 0.54 15.18 19.89
N LEU A 324 1.07 13.96 20.03
CA LEU A 324 0.99 12.93 19.01
C LEU A 324 -0.48 12.60 18.69
N GLU A 325 -1.31 12.48 19.72
CA GLU A 325 -2.75 12.30 19.55
C GLU A 325 -3.40 13.46 18.79
N GLY A 326 -3.06 14.71 19.14
CA GLY A 326 -3.57 15.89 18.44
C GLY A 326 -3.16 15.93 16.97
N LEU A 327 -1.98 15.40 16.63
CA LEU A 327 -1.54 15.23 15.25
C LEU A 327 -2.32 14.12 14.52
N MET A 328 -2.57 12.99 15.19
CA MET A 328 -3.38 11.90 14.63
C MET A 328 -4.83 12.33 14.39
N LEU A 329 -5.43 13.08 15.31
CA LEU A 329 -6.77 13.64 15.16
C LEU A 329 -6.87 14.59 13.97
N LYS A 330 -5.84 15.41 13.72
CA LYS A 330 -5.81 16.28 12.53
C LYS A 330 -5.82 15.48 11.23
N LEU A 331 -5.09 14.37 11.15
CA LEU A 331 -5.09 13.52 9.94
C LEU A 331 -6.43 12.82 9.71
N LYS A 332 -7.16 12.47 10.79
CA LYS A 332 -8.50 11.88 10.68
C LYS A 332 -9.58 12.84 10.16
N LEU A 333 -9.34 14.14 10.25
CA LEU A 333 -10.30 15.20 9.88
C LEU A 333 -10.03 15.80 8.49
N GLN A 334 -8.98 15.35 7.79
CA GLN A 334 -8.61 15.79 6.44
C GLN A 334 -9.17 14.87 5.38
#